data_AF-X0V1Y0-F1
#
_entry.id   AF-X0V1Y0-F1
#
_cell.length_a   1.000
_cell.length_b   1.000
_cell.length_c   1.000
_cell.angle_alpha   90.00
_cell.angle_beta   90.00
_cell.angle_gamma   90.00
#
_symmetry.space_group_name_H-M   'P 1'
#
loop_
_entity.id
_entity.type
_entity.pdbx_description
1 polymer ?
#
loop_
_entity_poly.entity_id
_entity_poly.type
_entity_poly.pdbx_seq_one_letter_code
_entity_poly.pdbx_strand_id
1 'polypeptide(L)' 'TILEQTHKSDFNLLFLELAEKFVAVTDILAEISSESFTQWNDGILRLYERWLKTRSKRDERLLFKKGIIPNQTLKHNTIQ' A
#
# COMPACT_ATOMS: atom_id res chain seq x y z
N THR A 1 14.05 6.09 36.18
CA THR A 1 14.18 6.47 34.76
C THR A 1 14.77 5.40 33.85
N ILE A 2 15.24 4.25 34.35
CA ILE A 2 15.74 3.14 33.49
C ILE A 2 14.61 2.21 33.04
N LEU A 3 13.64 1.91 33.92
CA LEU A 3 12.52 0.99 33.65
C LEU A 3 11.57 1.46 32.53
N GLU A 4 11.40 2.77 32.39
CA GLU A 4 10.53 3.36 31.36
C GLU A 4 11.17 3.32 29.96
N GLN A 5 12.51 3.31 29.90
CA GLN A 5 13.26 3.19 28.65
C GLN A 5 13.26 1.75 28.11
N THR A 6 13.30 0.74 28.99
CA THR A 6 13.21 -0.67 28.59
C THR A 6 11.86 -0.99 27.97
N HIS A 7 10.76 -0.58 28.63
CA HIS A 7 9.40 -0.84 28.13
C HIS A 7 9.15 -0.18 26.76
N LYS A 8 9.72 1.00 26.52
CA LYS A 8 9.64 1.67 25.21
C LYS A 8 10.45 0.93 24.13
N SER A 9 11.59 0.34 24.51
CA SER A 9 12.43 -0.43 23.59
C SER A 9 11.75 -1.74 23.19
N ASP A 10 11.13 -2.43 24.14
CA ASP A 10 10.38 -3.66 23.90
C ASP A 10 9.16 -3.41 23.01
N PHE A 11 8.43 -2.31 23.27
CA PHE A 11 7.30 -1.91 22.44
C PHE A 11 7.71 -1.57 21.00
N ASN A 12 8.86 -0.92 20.82
CA ASN A 12 9.39 -0.62 19.49
C ASN A 12 9.76 -1.89 18.72
N LEU A 13 10.37 -2.88 19.38
CA LEU A 13 10.71 -4.17 18.77
C LEU A 13 9.46 -4.95 18.37
N LEU A 14 8.47 -5.01 19.27
CA LEU A 14 7.19 -5.66 18.99
C LEU A 14 6.45 -4.97 17.84
N PHE A 15 6.43 -3.63 17.83
CA PHE A 15 5.82 -2.87 16.75
C PHE A 15 6.54 -3.09 15.41
N LEU A 16 7.87 -3.17 15.41
CA LEU A 16 8.66 -3.48 14.22
C LEU A 16 8.33 -4.88 13.69
N GLU A 17 8.27 -5.89 14.57
CA GLU A 17 7.88 -7.25 14.20
C GLU A 17 6.47 -7.30 13.60
N LEU A 18 5.51 -6.59 14.21
CA LEU A 18 4.15 -6.45 13.69
C LEU A 18 4.13 -5.76 12.32
N ALA A 19 4.91 -4.70 12.15
CA ALA A 19 5.00 -3.97 10.89
C ALA A 19 5.57 -4.86 9.76
N GLU A 20 6.58 -5.67 10.07
CA GLU A 20 7.15 -6.63 9.11
C GLU A 20 6.12 -7.70 8.71
N LYS A 21 5.40 -8.27 9.68
CA LYS A 21 4.36 -9.28 9.41
C LYS A 21 3.12 -8.70 8.71
N PHE A 22 2.80 -7.44 8.96
CA PHE A 22 1.69 -6.74 8.34
C PHE A 22 1.83 -6.71 6.82
N VAL A 23 3.04 -6.49 6.30
CA VAL A 23 3.32 -6.48 4.85
C VAL A 23 2.86 -7.79 4.20
N ALA A 24 3.25 -8.94 4.76
CA ALA A 24 2.88 -10.25 4.23
C ALA A 24 1.36 -10.47 4.20
N VAL A 25 0.65 -10.05 5.25
CA VAL A 25 -0.82 -10.15 5.31
C VAL A 25 -1.47 -9.23 4.27
N THR A 26 -0.97 -8.00 4.13
CA THR A 26 -1.49 -7.06 3.12
C THR A 26 -1.23 -7.51 1.70
N ASP A 27 -0.13 -8.22 1.45
CA ASP A 27 0.19 -8.77 0.14
C ASP A 27 -0.82 -9.86 -0.26
N ILE A 28 -1.15 -10.77 0.66
CA ILE A 28 -2.16 -11.82 0.43
C ILE A 28 -3.54 -11.18 0.18
N LEU A 29 -3.94 -10.19 1.00
CA LEU A 29 -5.19 -9.47 0.78
C LEU A 29 -5.21 -8.74 -0.57
N ALA A 30 -4.07 -8.22 -1.01
CA ALA A 30 -3.94 -7.56 -2.30
C ALA A 30 -4.06 -8.56 -3.47
N GLU A 31 -3.50 -9.77 -3.33
CA GLU A 31 -3.65 -10.87 -4.29
C GLU A 31 -5.12 -11.27 -4.44
N ILE A 32 -5.79 -11.58 -3.33
CA ILE A 32 -7.22 -11.91 -3.31
C ILE A 32 -8.05 -10.77 -3.92
N SER A 33 -7.73 -9.51 -3.58
CA SER A 33 -8.43 -8.35 -4.14
C SER A 33 -8.25 -8.24 -5.65
N SER A 34 -7.08 -8.61 -6.17
CA SER A 34 -6.77 -8.52 -7.60
C SER A 34 -7.51 -9.60 -8.39
N GLU A 35 -7.59 -10.82 -7.87
CA GLU A 35 -8.37 -11.90 -8.47
C GLU A 35 -9.86 -11.55 -8.46
N SER A 36 -10.35 -10.99 -7.35
CA SER A 36 -11.74 -10.55 -7.19
C SER A 36 -12.12 -9.36 -8.10
N PHE A 37 -11.19 -8.45 -8.38
CA PHE A 37 -11.44 -7.23 -9.17
C PHE A 37 -11.30 -7.40 -10.69
N THR A 38 -10.95 -8.60 -11.17
CA THR A 38 -10.73 -8.87 -12.60
C THR A 38 -12.01 -8.70 -13.45
N GLN A 39 -13.18 -8.53 -12.83
CA GLN A 39 -14.46 -8.41 -13.55
C GLN A 39 -14.87 -6.99 -13.99
N TRP A 40 -14.18 -5.89 -13.65
CA TRP A 40 -14.70 -4.57 -14.05
C TRP A 40 -13.69 -3.49 -14.44
N ASN A 41 -14.03 -2.77 -15.52
CA ASN A 41 -13.31 -1.65 -16.12
C ASN A 41 -13.08 -0.49 -15.11
N ASP A 42 -13.90 -0.40 -14.06
CA ASP A 42 -13.78 0.52 -12.91
C ASP A 42 -12.51 0.29 -12.06
N GLY A 43 -11.85 -0.86 -12.22
CA GLY A 43 -10.66 -1.20 -11.45
C GLY A 43 -9.45 -0.30 -11.75
N ILE A 44 -9.37 0.31 -12.94
CA ILE A 44 -8.19 1.09 -13.34
C ILE A 44 -8.12 2.44 -12.64
N LEU A 45 -9.25 3.14 -12.51
CA LEU A 45 -9.29 4.45 -11.85
C LEU A 45 -9.04 4.28 -10.35
N ARG A 46 -9.65 3.26 -9.73
CA ARG A 46 -9.38 2.88 -8.34
C ARG A 46 -7.93 2.46 -8.11
N LEU A 47 -7.32 1.73 -9.05
CA LEU A 47 -5.89 1.39 -8.99
C LEU A 47 -5.03 2.66 -9.04
N TYR A 48 -5.39 3.61 -9.90
CA TYR A 48 -4.69 4.89 -10.01
C TYR A 48 -4.82 5.72 -8.73
N GLU A 49 -6.01 5.83 -8.15
CA GLU A 49 -6.23 6.51 -6.87
C GLU A 49 -5.49 5.84 -5.71
N ARG A 50 -5.49 4.50 -5.67
CA ARG A 50 -4.75 3.74 -4.65
C ARG A 50 -3.25 3.98 -4.77
N TRP A 51 -2.71 3.98 -5.99
CA TRP A 51 -1.33 4.38 -6.24
C TRP A 51 -1.09 5.83 -5.81
N LEU A 52 -2.00 6.74 -6.12
CA LEU A 52 -1.86 8.16 -5.78
C LEU A 52 -1.78 8.39 -4.27
N LYS A 53 -2.49 7.58 -3.48
CA LYS A 53 -2.49 7.58 -2.00
C LYS A 53 -1.28 6.88 -1.39
N THR A 54 -0.88 5.73 -1.91
CA THR A 54 0.15 4.87 -1.31
C THR A 54 1.54 5.07 -1.91
N ARG A 55 1.62 5.60 -3.13
CA ARG A 55 2.81 5.68 -3.98
C ARG A 55 3.57 4.35 -4.08
N SER A 56 2.86 3.24 -3.96
CA SER A 56 3.46 1.90 -4.01
C SER A 56 4.05 1.60 -5.38
N LYS A 57 5.34 1.21 -5.41
CA LYS A 57 6.03 0.74 -6.64
C LYS A 57 5.32 -0.44 -7.31
N ARG A 58 4.55 -1.21 -6.54
CA ARG A 58 3.77 -2.35 -7.05
C ARG A 58 2.60 -1.87 -7.91
N ASP A 59 1.84 -0.90 -7.40
CA ASP A 59 0.72 -0.33 -8.14
C ASP A 59 1.23 0.49 -9.35
N GLU A 60 2.40 1.13 -9.24
CA GLU A 60 3.10 1.77 -10.37
C GLU A 60 3.39 0.75 -11.49
N ARG A 61 3.97 -0.40 -11.15
CA ARG A 61 4.23 -1.50 -12.10
C ARG A 61 2.95 -2.04 -12.71
N LEU A 62 1.87 -2.12 -11.94
CA LEU A 62 0.58 -2.61 -12.42
C LEU A 62 -0.08 -1.63 -13.41
N LEU A 63 0.03 -0.33 -13.13
CA LEU A 63 -0.37 0.73 -14.07
C LEU A 63 0.46 0.69 -15.36
N PHE A 64 1.78 0.52 -15.24
CA PHE A 64 2.68 0.36 -16.40
C PHE A 64 2.32 -0.86 -17.25
N LYS A 65 2.04 -2.01 -16.63
CA LYS A 65 1.57 -3.22 -17.35
C LYS A 65 0.27 -2.99 -18.10
N LYS A 66 -0.56 -2.06 -17.64
CA LYS A 66 -1.80 -1.63 -18.30
C LYS A 66 -1.61 -0.44 -19.26
N GLY A 67 -0.36 -0.03 -19.52
CA GLY A 67 -0.02 1.03 -20.46
C GLY A 67 -0.16 2.45 -19.91
N ILE A 68 -0.35 2.62 -18.60
CA ILE A 68 -0.56 3.91 -17.95
C ILE A 68 0.71 4.33 -17.23
N ILE A 69 1.24 5.51 -17.57
CA ILE A 69 2.40 6.12 -16.91
C ILE A 69 1.89 7.01 -15.77
N PRO A 70 2.14 6.67 -14.49
CA PRO A 70 1.60 7.43 -13.38
C PRO A 70 2.32 8.77 -13.22
N ASN A 71 1.58 9.88 -13.18
CA ASN A 71 2.19 11.20 -13.00
C ASN A 71 2.51 11.44 -11.52
N GLN A 72 3.80 11.43 -11.20
CA GLN A 72 4.30 11.55 -9.83
C GLN A 72 4.09 12.92 -9.19
N THR A 73 3.73 13.95 -9.96
CA THR A 73 3.47 15.30 -9.45
C THR A 73 2.02 15.52 -9.02
N LEU A 74 1.11 14.61 -9.39
CA LEU A 74 -0.31 14.73 -9.06
C LEU A 74 -0.59 14.46 -7.57
N LYS A 75 -1.43 15.31 -6.98
CA LYS A 75 -1.94 15.17 -5.61
C LYS A 75 -3.31 14.48 -5.64
N HIS A 76 -3.61 13.73 -4.59
CA HIS A 76 -4.87 12.98 -4.49
C HIS A 76 -6.14 13.83 -4.40
N ASN A 77 -6.01 15.14 -4.15
CA ASN A 77 -7.14 16.08 -4.13
C ASN A 77 -7.58 16.58 -5.51
N THR A 78 -6.93 16.17 -6.61
CA THR A 78 -7.18 16.73 -7.96
C THR A 78 -8.22 15.93 -8.76
N ILE A 79 -8.68 14.79 -8.25
CA ILE A 79 -9.69 13.96 -8.92
C ILE A 79 -10.98 14.08 -8.09
N GLN A 80 -11.83 15.06 -8.43
CA GLN A 80 -13.21 15.21 -7.96
C GLN A 80 -14.12 15.33 -9.17
#